data_AF-A0AAW3RPS2-F1
#
_entry.id   AF-A0AAW3RPS2-F1
#
_cell.length_a   1.000
_cell.length_b   1.000
_cell.length_c   1.000
_cell.angle_alpha   90.00
_cell.angle_beta   90.00
_cell.angle_gamma   90.00
#
_symmetry.space_group_name_H-M   'P 1'
#
loop_
_entity.id
_entity.type
_entity.pdbx_description
1 polymer ?
#
loop_
_entity_poly.entity_id
_entity_poly.type
_entity_poly.pdbx_seq_one_letter_code
_entity_poly.pdbx_strand_id
1 'polypeptide(L)'
;MSDAIITASDTSLDTLLNHSDKPILLDLWAPWCQPCKTLAPLLNTIADNTPDNLTVAKLDVEQYPALMQRFGVRGIPTLLLFKNGQEISRQIGVKTLAQLRGWLESHQIAIQNTTQPLADTRVTWGAFYGDASLHGFLHQRLRQHAADGDIEQAFSPYWQDNKGSVSAVLAHSADIHIFERITGLPAALGLLLEKLPSTTPAQVDALFTAIAPGKAVDGVALQWLQQWLDDAGNPWSDWLADSTVDGLRKQWIRAISQRLAGETVAESEWTALHQQAISWEEKASGELGLEKNIAAILASLSPPPAASDVDSWRGISIPLGFALAQILQINDGWNREERATPDKRFRWFKEQEDATPNKQLTDEQIAALRAQWLQENPDFSAKEDAFYQRYPQLLETQKIPLQETLWALLRRAPAFKPQLD
;
A
#
# COMPACT_ATOMS: atom_id res chain seq x y z
N MET A 1 -12.81 -3.90 -3.13
CA MET A 1 -13.30 -4.44 -4.43
C MET A 1 -13.96 -3.30 -5.16
N SER A 2 -13.62 -3.03 -6.42
CA SER A 2 -14.32 -2.01 -7.22
C SER A 2 -15.72 -2.53 -7.58
N ASP A 3 -16.74 -1.67 -7.50
CA ASP A 3 -18.09 -1.94 -8.01
C ASP A 3 -18.11 -2.12 -9.55
N ALA A 4 -16.99 -1.83 -10.24
CA ALA A 4 -16.87 -1.93 -11.69
C ALA A 4 -16.51 -3.32 -12.22
N ILE A 5 -16.05 -4.26 -11.37
CA ILE A 5 -15.71 -5.63 -11.81
C ILE A 5 -16.81 -6.61 -11.44
N ILE A 6 -17.38 -7.26 -12.45
CA ILE A 6 -18.41 -8.27 -12.29
C ILE A 6 -17.79 -9.58 -11.80
N THR A 7 -18.36 -10.19 -10.75
CA THR A 7 -17.99 -11.55 -10.34
C THR A 7 -18.87 -12.56 -11.08
N ALA A 8 -18.26 -13.34 -11.96
CA ALA A 8 -18.94 -14.38 -12.73
C ALA A 8 -18.97 -15.71 -11.96
N SER A 9 -19.98 -16.53 -12.26
CA SER A 9 -20.14 -17.92 -11.80
C SER A 9 -20.43 -18.83 -12.99
N ASP A 10 -20.49 -20.14 -12.75
CA ASP A 10 -20.95 -21.12 -13.72
C ASP A 10 -22.35 -20.84 -14.27
N THR A 11 -23.25 -20.26 -13.47
CA THR A 11 -24.62 -19.93 -13.87
C THR A 11 -24.78 -18.56 -14.52
N SER A 12 -23.88 -17.59 -14.24
CA SER A 12 -24.01 -16.21 -14.76
C SER A 12 -23.16 -15.93 -15.99
N LEU A 13 -22.10 -16.72 -16.21
CA LEU A 13 -21.10 -16.45 -17.25
C LEU A 13 -21.69 -16.48 -18.67
N ASP A 14 -22.56 -17.45 -18.98
CA ASP A 14 -23.16 -17.55 -20.31
C ASP A 14 -24.08 -16.38 -20.62
N THR A 15 -24.84 -15.92 -19.62
CA THR A 15 -25.67 -14.73 -19.76
C THR A 15 -24.79 -13.51 -20.02
N LEU A 16 -23.72 -13.34 -19.23
CA LEU A 16 -22.79 -12.24 -19.37
C LEU A 16 -22.15 -12.21 -20.77
N LEU A 17 -21.58 -13.32 -21.23
CA LEU A 17 -20.88 -13.41 -22.52
C LEU A 17 -21.81 -13.17 -23.72
N ASN A 18 -23.08 -13.62 -23.64
CA ASN A 18 -24.01 -13.57 -24.78
C ASN A 18 -24.88 -12.30 -24.82
N HIS A 19 -25.06 -11.59 -23.70
CA HIS A 19 -25.96 -10.43 -23.61
C HIS A 19 -25.24 -9.11 -23.35
N SER A 20 -23.92 -9.07 -23.49
CA SER A 20 -23.15 -7.84 -23.36
C SER A 20 -23.02 -7.12 -24.70
N ASP A 21 -23.45 -5.87 -24.74
CA ASP A 21 -23.26 -4.96 -25.88
C ASP A 21 -21.79 -4.49 -26.02
N LYS A 22 -20.98 -4.71 -24.97
CA LYS A 22 -19.57 -4.33 -24.90
C LYS A 22 -18.69 -5.59 -24.96
N PRO A 23 -17.45 -5.50 -25.49
CA PRO A 23 -16.45 -6.53 -25.28
C PRO A 23 -16.27 -6.83 -23.79
N ILE A 24 -15.97 -8.09 -23.46
CA ILE A 24 -15.77 -8.54 -22.08
C ILE A 24 -14.33 -9.01 -21.89
N LEU A 25 -13.65 -8.43 -20.91
CA LEU A 25 -12.37 -8.92 -20.42
C LEU A 25 -12.63 -9.81 -19.20
N LEU A 26 -12.41 -11.11 -19.35
CA LEU A 26 -12.59 -12.11 -18.31
C LEU A 26 -11.25 -12.49 -17.69
N ASP A 27 -11.10 -12.26 -16.39
CA ASP A 27 -9.96 -12.69 -15.56
C ASP A 27 -10.22 -14.04 -14.91
N LEU A 28 -9.41 -15.04 -15.28
CA LEU A 28 -9.41 -16.35 -14.64
C LEU A 28 -8.36 -16.37 -13.53
N TRP A 29 -8.83 -16.42 -12.29
CA TRP A 29 -8.00 -16.24 -11.09
C TRP A 29 -8.37 -17.26 -9.99
N ALA A 30 -7.57 -17.31 -8.93
CA ALA A 30 -7.86 -18.06 -7.71
C ALA A 30 -7.25 -17.34 -6.49
N PRO A 31 -7.80 -17.49 -5.26
CA PRO A 31 -7.34 -16.78 -4.06
C PRO A 31 -5.89 -17.09 -3.66
N TRP A 32 -5.41 -18.29 -3.91
CA TRP A 32 -4.01 -18.69 -3.66
C TRP A 32 -3.03 -18.23 -4.73
N CYS A 33 -3.50 -17.69 -5.86
CA CYS A 33 -2.65 -17.27 -6.96
C CYS A 33 -2.02 -15.91 -6.69
N GLN A 34 -0.79 -15.91 -6.16
CA GLN A 34 -0.06 -14.67 -5.88
C GLN A 34 0.14 -13.77 -7.12
N PRO A 35 0.50 -14.29 -8.31
CA PRO A 35 0.60 -13.46 -9.51
C PRO A 35 -0.75 -12.84 -9.96
N CYS A 36 -1.88 -13.49 -9.64
CA CYS A 36 -3.21 -12.94 -9.93
C CYS A 36 -3.51 -11.71 -9.07
N LYS A 37 -3.04 -11.68 -7.82
CA LYS A 37 -3.20 -10.54 -6.91
C LYS A 37 -2.48 -9.28 -7.43
N THR A 38 -1.37 -9.44 -8.14
CA THR A 38 -0.67 -8.32 -8.80
C THR A 38 -1.47 -7.75 -9.98
N LEU A 39 -2.26 -8.58 -10.66
CA LEU A 39 -3.06 -8.18 -11.83
C LEU A 39 -4.37 -7.50 -11.44
N ALA A 40 -4.96 -7.90 -10.32
CA ALA A 40 -6.23 -7.37 -9.81
C ALA A 40 -6.32 -5.82 -9.76
N PRO A 41 -5.35 -5.07 -9.19
CA PRO A 41 -5.42 -3.60 -9.17
C PRO A 41 -5.32 -2.98 -10.58
N LEU A 42 -4.62 -3.63 -11.51
CA LEU A 42 -4.53 -3.17 -12.90
C LEU A 42 -5.86 -3.36 -13.63
N LEU A 43 -6.55 -4.48 -13.39
CA LEU A 43 -7.88 -4.74 -13.95
C LEU A 43 -8.94 -3.81 -13.38
N ASN A 44 -8.86 -3.46 -12.08
CA ASN A 44 -9.70 -2.41 -11.50
C ASN A 44 -9.50 -1.08 -12.24
N THR A 45 -8.23 -0.70 -12.47
CA THR A 45 -7.90 0.53 -13.21
C THR A 45 -8.47 0.49 -14.63
N ILE A 46 -8.37 -0.64 -15.34
CA ILE A 46 -8.94 -0.80 -16.68
C ILE A 46 -10.47 -0.66 -16.63
N ALA A 47 -11.14 -1.36 -15.71
CA ALA A 47 -12.59 -1.32 -15.55
C ALA A 47 -13.09 0.11 -15.30
N ASP A 48 -12.44 0.83 -14.39
CA ASP A 48 -12.81 2.20 -14.02
C ASP A 48 -12.60 3.20 -15.18
N ASN A 49 -11.63 2.97 -16.08
CA ASN A 49 -11.29 3.88 -17.19
C ASN A 49 -11.90 3.45 -18.55
N THR A 50 -12.67 2.36 -18.58
CA THR A 50 -13.37 1.89 -19.79
C THR A 50 -14.85 1.52 -19.60
N PRO A 51 -15.60 2.15 -18.67
CA PRO A 51 -16.93 1.70 -18.30
C PRO A 51 -17.89 1.66 -19.50
N ASP A 52 -17.71 2.52 -20.50
CA ASP A 52 -18.56 2.60 -21.70
C ASP A 52 -18.13 1.65 -22.82
N ASN A 53 -16.88 1.19 -22.83
CA ASN A 53 -16.28 0.49 -23.97
C ASN A 53 -15.87 -0.96 -23.67
N LEU A 54 -15.80 -1.35 -22.40
CA LEU A 54 -15.37 -2.67 -21.97
C LEU A 54 -16.08 -3.05 -20.68
N THR A 55 -16.48 -4.31 -20.58
CA THR A 55 -16.92 -4.91 -19.32
C THR A 55 -15.78 -5.77 -18.77
N VAL A 56 -15.40 -5.57 -17.51
CA VAL A 56 -14.39 -6.41 -16.85
C VAL A 56 -15.09 -7.36 -15.88
N ALA A 57 -14.76 -8.63 -15.97
CA ALA A 57 -15.31 -9.67 -15.12
C ALA A 57 -14.19 -10.58 -14.59
N LYS A 58 -14.41 -11.17 -13.42
CA LYS A 58 -13.51 -12.15 -12.81
C LYS A 58 -14.25 -13.45 -12.55
N LEU A 59 -13.55 -14.57 -12.71
CA LEU A 59 -14.06 -15.91 -12.47
C LEU A 59 -13.05 -16.70 -11.63
N ASP A 60 -13.51 -17.17 -10.48
CA ASP A 60 -12.71 -18.03 -9.60
C ASP A 60 -12.66 -19.45 -10.17
N VAL A 61 -11.48 -19.86 -10.64
CA VAL A 61 -11.30 -21.19 -11.23
C VAL A 61 -11.14 -22.30 -10.20
N GLU A 62 -10.85 -21.97 -8.93
CA GLU A 62 -10.88 -22.94 -7.83
C GLU A 62 -12.33 -23.32 -7.51
N GLN A 63 -13.23 -22.34 -7.52
CA GLN A 63 -14.66 -22.58 -7.31
C GLN A 63 -15.33 -23.26 -8.53
N TYR A 64 -14.90 -22.91 -9.75
CA TYR A 64 -15.52 -23.39 -10.99
C TYR A 64 -14.49 -24.06 -11.95
N PRO A 65 -13.87 -25.19 -11.56
CA PRO A 65 -12.77 -25.80 -12.32
C PRO A 65 -13.17 -26.30 -13.72
N ALA A 66 -14.45 -26.64 -13.93
CA ALA A 66 -14.98 -27.03 -15.24
C ALA A 66 -14.85 -25.90 -16.29
N LEU A 67 -14.83 -24.63 -15.86
CA LEU A 67 -14.69 -23.49 -16.76
C LEU A 67 -13.25 -23.33 -17.29
N MET A 68 -12.23 -23.76 -16.54
CA MET A 68 -10.86 -23.85 -17.09
C MET A 68 -10.79 -24.81 -18.27
N GLN A 69 -11.43 -25.97 -18.13
CA GLN A 69 -11.49 -26.98 -19.20
C GLN A 69 -12.26 -26.44 -20.39
N ARG A 70 -13.40 -25.79 -20.16
CA ARG A 70 -14.23 -25.16 -21.19
C ARG A 70 -13.44 -24.19 -22.07
N PHE A 71 -12.60 -23.35 -21.48
CA PHE A 71 -11.79 -22.36 -22.22
C PHE A 71 -10.41 -22.88 -22.65
N GLY A 72 -10.08 -24.13 -22.35
CA GLY A 72 -8.78 -24.72 -22.64
C GLY A 72 -7.62 -24.05 -21.90
N VAL A 73 -7.88 -23.50 -20.71
CA VAL A 73 -6.91 -22.76 -19.90
C VAL A 73 -6.13 -23.74 -19.03
N ARG A 74 -4.79 -23.68 -19.11
CA ARG A 74 -3.87 -24.61 -18.43
C ARG A 74 -3.17 -24.00 -17.21
N GLY A 75 -3.42 -22.73 -16.93
CA GLY A 75 -2.79 -22.00 -15.82
C GLY A 75 -3.38 -20.61 -15.64
N ILE A 76 -3.14 -20.02 -14.48
CA ILE A 76 -3.61 -18.70 -14.08
C ILE A 76 -2.42 -17.82 -13.64
N PRO A 77 -2.50 -16.48 -13.76
CA PRO A 77 -3.62 -15.71 -14.34
C PRO A 77 -3.70 -15.87 -15.86
N THR A 78 -4.94 -15.99 -16.37
CA THR A 78 -5.23 -15.93 -17.81
C THR A 78 -6.36 -14.94 -18.04
N LEU A 79 -6.12 -13.99 -18.93
CA LEU A 79 -7.13 -13.03 -19.39
C LEU A 79 -7.67 -13.46 -20.74
N LEU A 80 -8.99 -13.50 -20.87
CA LEU A 80 -9.69 -13.80 -22.12
C LEU A 80 -10.51 -12.58 -22.54
N LEU A 81 -10.38 -12.16 -23.79
CA LEU A 81 -11.16 -11.07 -24.36
C LEU A 81 -12.24 -11.64 -25.27
N PHE A 82 -13.50 -11.32 -24.95
CA PHE A 82 -14.67 -11.75 -25.69
C PHE A 82 -15.33 -10.57 -26.40
N LYS A 83 -15.92 -10.84 -27.56
CA LYS A 83 -16.81 -9.93 -28.27
C LYS A 83 -17.92 -10.74 -28.93
N ASN A 84 -19.18 -10.37 -28.71
CA ASN A 84 -20.36 -11.07 -29.21
C ASN A 84 -20.35 -12.58 -28.86
N GLY A 85 -20.06 -12.91 -27.60
CA GLY A 85 -20.00 -14.30 -27.11
C GLY A 85 -18.81 -15.14 -27.58
N GLN A 86 -17.94 -14.59 -28.45
CA GLN A 86 -16.77 -15.30 -28.97
C GLN A 86 -15.48 -14.76 -28.37
N GLU A 87 -14.56 -15.67 -28.04
CA GLU A 87 -13.20 -15.29 -27.64
C GLU A 87 -12.45 -14.76 -28.86
N ILE A 88 -11.99 -13.51 -28.80
CA ILE A 88 -11.25 -12.84 -29.88
C ILE A 88 -9.76 -12.73 -29.59
N SER A 89 -9.35 -12.84 -28.32
CA SER A 89 -7.94 -12.73 -27.93
C SER A 89 -7.71 -13.25 -26.51
N ARG A 90 -6.47 -13.60 -26.18
CA ARG A 90 -6.08 -14.00 -24.81
C ARG A 90 -4.68 -13.54 -24.43
N GLN A 91 -4.46 -13.34 -23.13
CA GLN A 91 -3.15 -13.08 -22.53
C GLN A 91 -2.92 -14.03 -21.36
N ILE A 92 -1.71 -14.58 -21.29
CA ILE A 92 -1.31 -15.52 -20.23
C ILE A 92 -0.21 -14.90 -19.39
N GLY A 93 -0.32 -15.06 -18.07
CA GLY A 93 0.63 -14.57 -17.08
C GLY A 93 0.46 -13.09 -16.76
N VAL A 94 1.29 -12.60 -15.83
CA VAL A 94 1.26 -11.21 -15.39
C VAL A 94 1.64 -10.28 -16.53
N LYS A 95 0.90 -9.18 -16.66
CA LYS A 95 1.15 -8.10 -17.62
C LYS A 95 1.21 -6.77 -16.89
N THR A 96 1.96 -5.83 -17.45
CA THR A 96 1.92 -4.44 -16.99
C THR A 96 0.68 -3.73 -17.55
N LEU A 97 0.26 -2.62 -16.92
CA LEU A 97 -0.86 -1.83 -17.42
C LEU A 97 -0.65 -1.36 -18.87
N ALA A 98 0.58 -0.95 -19.22
CA ALA A 98 0.92 -0.54 -20.58
C ALA A 98 0.76 -1.68 -21.60
N GLN A 99 1.16 -2.91 -21.24
CA GLN A 99 0.97 -4.09 -22.09
C GLN A 99 -0.51 -4.43 -22.28
N LEU A 100 -1.30 -4.35 -21.21
CA LEU A 100 -2.74 -4.56 -21.28
C LEU A 100 -3.43 -3.48 -22.11
N ARG A 101 -3.04 -2.21 -21.94
CA ARG A 101 -3.54 -1.09 -22.74
C ARG A 101 -3.27 -1.29 -24.22
N GLY A 102 -2.01 -1.52 -24.60
CA GLY A 102 -1.65 -1.74 -26.00
C GLY A 102 -2.36 -2.95 -26.62
N TRP A 103 -2.57 -4.02 -25.83
CA TRP A 103 -3.33 -5.18 -26.27
C TRP A 103 -4.83 -4.89 -26.44
N LEU A 104 -5.46 -4.12 -25.55
CA LEU A 104 -6.87 -3.72 -25.69
C LEU A 104 -7.07 -2.74 -26.86
N GLU A 105 -6.15 -1.79 -27.03
CA GLU A 105 -6.16 -0.83 -28.14
C GLU A 105 -6.01 -1.54 -29.50
N SER A 106 -5.21 -2.61 -29.58
CA SER A 106 -5.10 -3.41 -30.82
C SER A 106 -6.42 -4.09 -31.21
N HIS A 107 -7.38 -4.18 -30.30
CA HIS A 107 -8.74 -4.69 -30.51
C HIS A 107 -9.79 -3.57 -30.55
N GLN A 108 -9.36 -2.32 -30.78
CA GLN A 108 -10.22 -1.12 -30.89
C GLN A 108 -10.95 -0.77 -29.59
N ILE A 109 -10.41 -1.21 -28.44
CA ILE A 109 -10.92 -0.87 -27.12
C ILE A 109 -10.01 0.23 -26.58
N ALA A 110 -10.40 1.48 -26.83
CA ALA A 110 -9.67 2.64 -26.35
C ALA A 110 -9.86 2.80 -24.83
N ILE A 111 -8.77 2.78 -24.09
CA ILE A 111 -8.75 3.19 -22.69
C ILE A 111 -8.69 4.71 -22.69
N GLN A 112 -9.65 5.39 -22.06
CA GLN A 112 -9.63 6.85 -22.04
C GLN A 112 -8.37 7.32 -21.30
N ASN A 113 -7.53 8.09 -21.98
CA ASN A 113 -6.44 8.82 -21.34
C ASN A 113 -7.08 9.98 -20.57
N THR A 114 -7.21 9.86 -19.25
CA THR A 114 -7.49 11.01 -18.41
C THR A 114 -6.24 11.89 -18.38
N THR A 115 -6.18 12.85 -19.29
CA THR A 115 -5.15 13.90 -19.43
C THR A 115 -5.27 15.00 -18.37
N GLN A 116 -5.76 14.70 -17.16
CA GLN A 116 -5.87 15.69 -16.08
C GLN A 116 -4.92 15.33 -14.91
N PRO A 117 -4.21 16.33 -14.35
CA PRO A 117 -3.36 16.16 -13.18
C PRO A 117 -4.22 15.77 -11.98
N LEU A 118 -3.60 15.21 -10.93
CA LEU A 118 -4.20 14.72 -9.66
C LEU A 118 -5.39 15.55 -9.16
N ALA A 119 -6.54 15.30 -9.75
CA ALA A 119 -7.86 15.49 -9.19
C ALA A 119 -8.46 14.10 -9.35
N ASP A 120 -8.42 13.34 -8.27
CA ASP A 120 -9.11 12.08 -8.16
C ASP A 120 -10.57 12.32 -8.55
N THR A 121 -11.05 11.75 -9.66
CA THR A 121 -12.47 11.83 -10.06
C THR A 121 -13.38 11.02 -9.12
N ARG A 122 -12.85 10.50 -8.01
CA ARG A 122 -13.61 9.77 -6.98
C ARG A 122 -13.80 10.51 -5.66
N VAL A 123 -13.12 11.62 -5.40
CA VAL A 123 -13.34 12.36 -4.15
C VAL A 123 -14.42 13.41 -4.37
N THR A 124 -15.64 13.05 -4.00
CA THR A 124 -16.81 13.93 -4.12
C THR A 124 -17.03 14.79 -2.86
N TRP A 125 -16.18 14.67 -1.83
CA TRP A 125 -16.32 15.37 -0.56
C TRP A 125 -14.99 15.81 0.06
N GLY A 126 -15.02 16.89 0.85
CA GLY A 126 -13.88 17.27 1.71
C GLY A 126 -13.83 16.45 2.99
N ALA A 127 -12.76 16.61 3.77
CA ALA A 127 -12.55 15.94 5.06
C ALA A 127 -13.82 15.96 5.94
N PHE A 128 -14.17 14.81 6.53
CA PHE A 128 -15.38 14.64 7.33
C PHE A 128 -16.68 15.00 6.61
N TYR A 129 -16.71 14.90 5.28
CA TYR A 129 -17.83 15.34 4.44
C TYR A 129 -18.20 16.83 4.59
N GLY A 130 -17.31 17.65 5.21
CA GLY A 130 -17.65 19.00 5.63
C GLY A 130 -18.51 19.09 6.90
N ASP A 131 -18.81 17.97 7.55
CA ASP A 131 -19.67 17.90 8.73
C ASP A 131 -18.86 18.09 10.03
N ALA A 132 -19.07 19.25 10.67
CA ALA A 132 -18.46 19.58 11.95
C ALA A 132 -18.96 18.70 13.11
N SER A 133 -20.18 18.16 13.03
CA SER A 133 -20.73 17.26 14.04
C SER A 133 -20.04 15.89 13.98
N LEU A 134 -19.82 15.37 12.76
CA LEU A 134 -19.05 14.15 12.55
C LEU A 134 -17.61 14.31 13.04
N HIS A 135 -16.96 15.43 12.72
CA HIS A 135 -15.63 15.77 13.23
C HIS A 135 -15.58 15.74 14.77
N GLY A 136 -16.50 16.44 15.44
CA GLY A 136 -16.58 16.45 16.90
C GLY A 136 -16.85 15.07 17.51
N PHE A 137 -17.72 14.28 16.89
CA PHE A 137 -18.01 12.91 17.33
C PHE A 137 -16.78 11.99 17.24
N LEU A 138 -16.08 12.02 16.11
CA LEU A 138 -14.88 11.22 15.91
C LEU A 138 -13.73 11.70 16.80
N HIS A 139 -13.64 13.00 17.06
CA HIS A 139 -12.69 13.58 18.00
C HIS A 139 -12.91 13.02 19.39
N GLN A 140 -14.14 13.10 19.91
CA GLN A 140 -14.49 12.58 21.22
C GLN A 140 -14.24 11.07 21.31
N ARG A 141 -14.60 10.31 20.28
CA ARG A 141 -14.35 8.86 20.20
C ARG A 141 -12.87 8.55 20.35
N LEU A 142 -12.02 9.10 19.48
CA LEU A 142 -10.59 8.79 19.51
C LEU A 142 -9.95 9.28 20.82
N ARG A 143 -10.38 10.45 21.32
CA ARG A 143 -9.85 11.03 22.55
C ARG A 143 -10.19 10.20 23.79
N GLN A 144 -11.39 9.61 23.85
CA GLN A 144 -11.78 8.72 24.94
C GLN A 144 -10.91 7.45 24.94
N HIS A 145 -10.77 6.79 23.79
CA HIS A 145 -9.88 5.63 23.63
C HIS A 145 -8.43 5.95 24.00
N ALA A 146 -7.94 7.14 23.65
CA ALA A 146 -6.61 7.61 24.05
C ALA A 146 -6.48 7.79 25.58
N ALA A 147 -7.54 8.27 26.25
CA ALA A 147 -7.55 8.43 27.71
C ALA A 147 -7.60 7.07 28.43
N ASP A 148 -8.27 6.09 27.83
CA ASP A 148 -8.42 4.74 28.37
C ASP A 148 -7.21 3.84 28.08
N GLY A 149 -6.29 4.28 27.20
CA GLY A 149 -5.12 3.50 26.79
C GLY A 149 -5.44 2.40 25.78
N ASP A 150 -6.52 2.58 25.02
CA ASP A 150 -7.04 1.61 24.04
C ASP A 150 -6.42 1.76 22.64
N ILE A 151 -5.57 2.78 22.43
CA ILE A 151 -4.88 3.03 21.16
C ILE A 151 -3.44 2.54 21.23
N GLU A 152 -3.09 1.58 20.37
CA GLU A 152 -1.71 1.09 20.26
C GLU A 152 -1.19 1.29 18.84
N GLN A 153 0.13 1.45 18.72
CA GLN A 153 0.76 1.59 17.42
C GLN A 153 0.90 0.25 16.73
N ALA A 154 0.55 0.22 15.44
CA ALA A 154 0.66 -0.98 14.63
C ALA A 154 1.17 -0.65 13.22
N PHE A 155 1.72 -1.66 12.55
CA PHE A 155 2.12 -1.54 11.14
C PHE A 155 0.92 -1.51 10.19
N SER A 156 -0.25 -1.96 10.64
CA SER A 156 -1.47 -2.03 9.85
C SER A 156 -2.68 -1.83 10.76
N PRO A 157 -3.82 -1.37 10.22
CA PRO A 157 -5.04 -1.23 10.99
C PRO A 157 -5.43 -2.55 11.67
N TYR A 158 -5.75 -2.48 12.97
CA TYR A 158 -6.29 -3.62 13.72
C TYR A 158 -7.31 -3.13 14.74
N TRP A 159 -8.29 -3.98 15.03
CA TRP A 159 -9.37 -3.70 15.98
C TRP A 159 -9.75 -5.00 16.68
N GLN A 160 -9.53 -5.07 17.98
CA GLN A 160 -9.81 -6.26 18.77
C GLN A 160 -10.06 -5.86 20.23
N ASP A 161 -11.05 -6.48 20.87
CA ASP A 161 -11.34 -6.30 22.30
C ASP A 161 -11.45 -4.83 22.74
N ASN A 162 -12.10 -4.01 21.90
CA ASN A 162 -12.26 -2.55 22.06
C ASN A 162 -10.94 -1.75 22.05
N LYS A 163 -9.86 -2.36 21.59
CA LYS A 163 -8.57 -1.72 21.36
C LYS A 163 -8.23 -1.73 19.88
N GLY A 164 -7.40 -0.81 19.46
CA GLY A 164 -6.95 -0.81 18.09
C GLY A 164 -5.97 0.28 17.76
N SER A 165 -5.68 0.36 16.47
CA SER A 165 -4.84 1.38 15.92
C SER A 165 -5.63 2.66 15.60
N VAL A 166 -4.95 3.76 15.24
CA VAL A 166 -5.58 5.09 15.12
C VAL A 166 -6.74 5.10 14.13
N SER A 167 -6.55 4.62 12.90
CA SER A 167 -7.63 4.58 11.90
C SER A 167 -8.73 3.59 12.30
N ALA A 168 -8.34 2.49 12.95
CA ALA A 168 -9.28 1.45 13.34
C ALA A 168 -10.18 1.88 14.50
N VAL A 169 -9.67 2.64 15.46
CA VAL A 169 -10.44 3.24 16.56
C VAL A 169 -11.41 4.29 16.02
N LEU A 170 -10.99 5.11 15.05
CA LEU A 170 -11.88 6.07 14.39
C LEU A 170 -13.06 5.36 13.70
N ALA A 171 -12.81 4.20 13.10
CA ALA A 171 -13.80 3.44 12.35
C ALA A 171 -14.56 2.38 13.19
N HIS A 172 -14.06 2.02 14.38
CA HIS A 172 -14.39 0.77 15.08
C HIS A 172 -14.31 -0.46 14.16
N SER A 173 -13.28 -0.49 13.30
CA SER A 173 -13.06 -1.55 12.32
C SER A 173 -11.63 -1.51 11.81
N ALA A 174 -11.01 -2.68 11.62
CA ALA A 174 -9.71 -2.79 10.96
C ALA A 174 -9.78 -2.60 9.43
N ASP A 175 -10.98 -2.54 8.84
CA ASP A 175 -11.14 -2.34 7.40
C ASP A 175 -10.97 -0.85 7.05
N ILE A 176 -9.90 -0.55 6.30
CA ILE A 176 -9.59 0.81 5.88
C ILE A 176 -10.62 1.40 4.91
N HIS A 177 -11.39 0.57 4.18
CA HIS A 177 -12.52 1.07 3.38
C HIS A 177 -13.67 1.53 4.29
N ILE A 178 -13.87 0.87 5.43
CA ILE A 178 -14.84 1.31 6.43
C ILE A 178 -14.37 2.61 7.08
N PHE A 179 -13.08 2.77 7.37
CA PHE A 179 -12.50 4.03 7.81
C PHE A 179 -12.85 5.17 6.85
N GLU A 180 -12.53 5.03 5.56
CA GLU A 180 -12.75 6.09 4.57
C GLU A 180 -14.24 6.49 4.48
N ARG A 181 -15.14 5.51 4.51
CA ARG A 181 -16.60 5.74 4.48
C ARG A 181 -17.18 6.32 5.76
N ILE A 182 -16.60 6.06 6.93
CA ILE A 182 -17.10 6.58 8.20
C ILE A 182 -16.55 7.98 8.47
N THR A 183 -15.29 8.21 8.14
CA THR A 183 -14.60 9.45 8.50
C THR A 183 -14.61 10.47 7.37
N GLY A 184 -14.88 10.08 6.12
CA GLY A 184 -14.70 10.95 4.97
C GLY A 184 -13.25 11.40 4.80
N LEU A 185 -12.28 10.60 5.26
CA LEU A 185 -10.84 10.83 5.10
C LEU A 185 -10.28 9.75 4.16
N PRO A 186 -9.34 10.09 3.27
CA PRO A 186 -8.82 9.13 2.30
C PRO A 186 -8.06 8.00 2.98
N ALA A 187 -8.15 6.80 2.41
CA ALA A 187 -7.46 5.62 2.94
C ALA A 187 -5.95 5.81 3.09
N ALA A 188 -5.32 6.55 2.17
CA ALA A 188 -3.92 6.95 2.26
C ALA A 188 -3.57 7.65 3.58
N LEU A 189 -4.43 8.58 4.02
CA LEU A 189 -4.23 9.31 5.27
C LEU A 189 -4.41 8.37 6.47
N GLY A 190 -5.42 7.50 6.44
CA GLY A 190 -5.63 6.50 7.49
C GLY A 190 -4.42 5.58 7.67
N LEU A 191 -3.87 5.06 6.57
CA LEU A 191 -2.67 4.20 6.59
C LEU A 191 -1.40 4.95 7.01
N LEU A 192 -1.31 6.25 6.73
CA LEU A 192 -0.20 7.09 7.20
C LEU A 192 -0.30 7.39 8.70
N LEU A 193 -1.52 7.60 9.23
CA LEU A 193 -1.75 7.81 10.66
C LEU A 193 -1.27 6.63 11.51
N GLU A 194 -1.30 5.41 10.97
CA GLU A 194 -0.72 4.23 11.64
C GLU A 194 0.79 4.36 11.93
N LYS A 195 1.48 5.20 11.15
CA LYS A 195 2.93 5.40 11.31
C LYS A 195 3.27 6.44 12.35
N LEU A 196 2.30 7.19 12.86
CA LEU A 196 2.53 8.39 13.68
C LEU A 196 1.80 8.29 15.03
N PRO A 197 2.39 8.81 16.12
CA PRO A 197 1.88 8.62 17.48
C PRO A 197 0.63 9.48 17.73
N SER A 198 -0.56 8.87 17.76
CA SER A 198 -1.79 9.55 18.21
C SER A 198 -2.47 8.77 19.33
N THR A 199 -1.70 8.45 20.38
CA THR A 199 -2.10 7.53 21.45
C THR A 199 -2.49 8.23 22.74
N THR A 200 -2.19 9.52 22.88
CA THR A 200 -2.57 10.34 24.05
C THR A 200 -3.67 11.35 23.72
N PRO A 201 -4.50 11.77 24.69
CA PRO A 201 -5.52 12.79 24.45
C PRO A 201 -4.96 14.09 23.84
N ALA A 202 -3.77 14.53 24.27
CA ALA A 202 -3.12 15.73 23.73
C ALA A 202 -2.72 15.58 22.25
N GLN A 203 -2.18 14.43 21.85
CA GLN A 203 -1.86 14.15 20.45
C GLN A 203 -3.13 14.05 19.60
N VAL A 204 -4.20 13.46 20.12
CA VAL A 204 -5.50 13.40 19.46
C VAL A 204 -6.09 14.81 19.27
N ASP A 205 -6.02 15.65 20.31
CA ASP A 205 -6.48 17.04 20.24
C ASP A 205 -5.68 17.83 19.16
N ALA A 206 -4.37 17.61 19.07
CA ALA A 206 -3.52 18.21 18.03
C ALA A 206 -3.89 17.71 16.62
N LEU A 207 -4.15 16.42 16.45
CA LEU A 207 -4.60 15.83 15.18
C LEU A 207 -5.92 16.44 14.71
N PHE A 208 -6.94 16.48 15.57
CA PHE A 208 -8.25 17.02 15.21
C PHE A 208 -8.26 18.55 15.03
N THR A 209 -7.32 19.26 15.68
CA THR A 209 -7.05 20.67 15.38
C THR A 209 -6.44 20.85 13.99
N ALA A 210 -5.59 19.91 13.54
CA ALA A 210 -4.94 19.98 12.24
C ALA A 210 -5.89 19.62 11.08
N ILE A 211 -6.81 18.67 11.28
CA ILE A 211 -7.77 18.24 10.24
C ILE A 211 -9.11 18.96 10.44
N ALA A 212 -9.29 20.10 9.79
CA ALA A 212 -10.59 20.79 9.80
C ALA A 212 -11.59 20.11 8.83
N PRO A 213 -12.91 20.14 9.14
CA PRO A 213 -13.94 19.70 8.21
C PRO A 213 -13.89 20.47 6.87
N GLY A 214 -14.21 19.79 5.78
CA GLY A 214 -14.35 20.40 4.45
C GLY A 214 -13.01 20.76 3.78
N LYS A 215 -11.89 20.27 4.28
CA LYS A 215 -10.56 20.44 3.65
C LYS A 215 -10.31 19.39 2.57
N ALA A 216 -9.62 19.76 1.50
CA ALA A 216 -9.16 18.82 0.47
C ALA A 216 -7.85 18.15 0.92
N VAL A 217 -7.95 16.94 1.46
CA VAL A 217 -6.83 16.26 2.15
C VAL A 217 -6.22 15.10 1.35
N ASP A 218 -6.70 14.81 0.14
CA ASP A 218 -6.28 13.65 -0.67
C ASP A 218 -4.79 13.67 -1.02
N GLY A 219 -4.28 14.86 -1.34
CA GLY A 219 -2.87 15.04 -1.67
C GLY A 219 -1.93 15.05 -0.46
N VAL A 220 -2.45 15.01 0.78
CA VAL A 220 -1.63 15.23 1.97
C VAL A 220 -0.65 14.08 2.22
N ALA A 221 -1.08 12.83 2.09
CA ALA A 221 -0.19 11.68 2.29
C ALA A 221 0.96 11.65 1.27
N LEU A 222 0.68 11.99 0.02
CA LEU A 222 1.67 12.09 -1.04
C LEU A 222 2.67 13.24 -0.80
N GLN A 223 2.16 14.41 -0.41
CA GLN A 223 3.02 15.55 -0.03
C GLN A 223 3.90 15.22 1.18
N TRP A 224 3.38 14.47 2.14
CA TRP A 224 4.14 14.04 3.31
C TRP A 224 5.30 13.12 2.91
N LEU A 225 5.04 12.12 2.06
CA LEU A 225 6.07 11.22 1.54
C LEU A 225 7.12 11.98 0.72
N GLN A 226 6.70 12.95 -0.09
CA GLN A 226 7.59 13.82 -0.84
C GLN A 226 8.51 14.62 0.09
N GLN A 227 7.96 15.24 1.13
CA GLN A 227 8.76 15.99 2.11
C GLN A 227 9.71 15.09 2.91
N TRP A 228 9.26 13.92 3.36
CA TRP A 228 10.11 12.98 4.10
C TRP A 228 11.28 12.46 3.25
N LEU A 229 11.00 12.09 2.00
CA LEU A 229 12.03 11.62 1.06
C LEU A 229 12.99 12.75 0.65
N ASP A 230 12.58 14.02 0.68
CA ASP A 230 13.40 15.18 0.30
C ASP A 230 14.03 15.92 1.51
N ASP A 231 13.74 15.49 2.73
CA ASP A 231 14.20 16.16 3.94
C ASP A 231 15.73 16.22 4.01
N ALA A 232 16.30 17.42 3.93
CA ALA A 232 17.73 17.65 4.00
C ALA A 232 18.34 17.35 5.40
N GLY A 233 17.50 17.26 6.44
CA GLY A 233 17.90 16.78 7.76
C GLY A 233 18.18 15.27 7.79
N ASN A 234 17.70 14.52 6.80
CA ASN A 234 17.98 13.11 6.63
C ASN A 234 19.24 12.92 5.77
N PRO A 235 20.33 12.32 6.30
CA PRO A 235 21.54 12.04 5.53
C PRO A 235 21.33 10.83 4.60
N TRP A 236 20.41 10.96 3.64
CA TRP A 236 19.98 9.89 2.74
C TRP A 236 21.13 9.21 2.00
N SER A 237 22.14 9.97 1.56
CA SER A 237 23.30 9.41 0.87
C SER A 237 24.24 8.62 1.80
N ASP A 238 24.18 8.85 3.12
CA ASP A 238 24.91 8.04 4.10
C ASP A 238 24.12 6.79 4.48
N TRP A 239 22.78 6.92 4.58
CA TRP A 239 21.88 5.81 4.88
C TRP A 239 21.78 4.80 3.74
N LEU A 240 21.69 5.28 2.49
CA LEU A 240 21.55 4.46 1.29
C LEU A 240 22.93 4.14 0.71
N ALA A 241 23.40 2.92 0.95
CA ALA A 241 24.66 2.38 0.45
C ALA A 241 24.81 2.46 -1.06
N ASP A 242 23.72 2.11 -1.73
CA ASP A 242 23.63 1.96 -3.17
C ASP A 242 23.17 3.30 -3.75
N SER A 243 24.07 3.93 -4.50
CA SER A 243 23.80 5.21 -5.14
C SER A 243 22.70 5.14 -6.21
N THR A 244 22.34 3.94 -6.68
CA THR A 244 21.24 3.72 -7.62
C THR A 244 19.91 4.08 -6.98
N VAL A 245 19.63 3.58 -5.76
CA VAL A 245 18.36 3.85 -5.07
C VAL A 245 18.27 5.31 -4.65
N ASP A 246 19.37 5.91 -4.19
CA ASP A 246 19.42 7.35 -3.93
C ASP A 246 19.20 8.18 -5.20
N GLY A 247 19.72 7.72 -6.34
CA GLY A 247 19.46 8.29 -7.66
C GLY A 247 17.99 8.20 -8.07
N LEU A 248 17.34 7.04 -7.88
CA LEU A 248 15.92 6.86 -8.15
C LEU A 248 15.06 7.73 -7.24
N ARG A 249 15.40 7.86 -5.95
CA ARG A 249 14.75 8.76 -4.99
C ARG A 249 14.78 10.21 -5.49
N LYS A 250 15.96 10.70 -5.88
CA LYS A 250 16.13 12.07 -6.40
C LYS A 250 15.36 12.31 -7.70
N GLN A 251 15.35 11.33 -8.61
CA GLN A 251 14.55 11.41 -9.84
C GLN A 251 13.06 11.47 -9.54
N TRP A 252 12.57 10.60 -8.64
CA TRP A 252 11.18 10.61 -8.22
C TRP A 252 10.78 11.94 -7.55
N ILE A 253 11.62 12.49 -6.66
CA ILE A 253 11.40 13.80 -6.01
C ILE A 253 11.23 14.90 -7.06
N ARG A 254 12.07 14.92 -8.10
CA ARG A 254 11.96 15.88 -9.20
C ARG A 254 10.63 15.74 -9.92
N ALA A 255 10.28 14.52 -10.34
CA ALA A 255 9.04 14.23 -11.06
C ALA A 255 7.81 14.60 -10.22
N ILE A 256 7.76 14.22 -8.94
CA ILE A 256 6.61 14.53 -8.09
C ILE A 256 6.50 16.01 -7.78
N SER A 257 7.61 16.73 -7.64
CA SER A 257 7.60 18.18 -7.40
C SER A 257 7.01 18.94 -8.58
N GLN A 258 7.35 18.53 -9.81
CA GLN A 258 6.72 19.05 -11.04
C GLN A 258 5.22 18.76 -11.06
N ARG A 259 4.82 17.52 -10.78
CA ARG A 259 3.40 17.13 -10.74
C ARG A 259 2.61 17.92 -9.70
N LEU A 260 3.17 18.12 -8.50
CA LEU A 260 2.55 18.90 -7.42
C LEU A 260 2.49 20.41 -7.73
N ALA A 261 3.40 20.91 -8.57
CA ALA A 261 3.35 22.29 -9.10
C ALA A 261 2.32 22.47 -10.23
N GLY A 262 1.61 21.40 -10.63
CA GLY A 262 0.62 21.42 -11.71
C GLY A 262 1.22 21.20 -13.10
N GLU A 263 2.50 20.83 -13.20
CA GLU A 263 3.14 20.48 -14.46
C GLU A 263 2.82 19.03 -14.87
N THR A 264 2.76 18.79 -16.19
CA THR A 264 2.58 17.43 -16.72
C THR A 264 3.91 16.69 -16.72
N VAL A 265 3.92 15.52 -16.09
CA VAL A 265 5.03 14.56 -16.15
C VAL A 265 4.67 13.43 -17.10
N ALA A 266 5.57 13.06 -18.00
CA ALA A 266 5.31 12.04 -19.00
C ALA A 266 5.05 10.66 -18.36
N GLU A 267 4.08 9.90 -18.87
CA GLU A 267 3.79 8.54 -18.37
C GLU A 267 5.01 7.60 -18.50
N SER A 268 5.84 7.81 -19.53
CA SER A 268 7.08 7.07 -19.73
C SER A 268 8.10 7.30 -18.62
N GLU A 269 8.11 8.47 -17.99
CA GLU A 269 9.00 8.78 -16.87
C GLU A 269 8.59 7.99 -15.62
N TRP A 270 7.30 7.99 -15.29
CA TRP A 270 6.76 7.16 -14.20
C TRP A 270 6.98 5.67 -14.44
N THR A 271 6.74 5.22 -15.68
CA THR A 271 6.95 3.81 -16.06
C THR A 271 8.41 3.40 -15.90
N ALA A 272 9.34 4.27 -16.30
CA ALA A 272 10.77 4.02 -16.17
C ALA A 272 11.21 3.98 -14.70
N LEU A 273 10.73 4.91 -13.86
CA LEU A 273 11.00 4.92 -12.42
C LEU A 273 10.51 3.63 -11.75
N HIS A 274 9.27 3.24 -12.03
CA HIS A 274 8.67 2.02 -11.51
C HIS A 274 9.49 0.77 -11.87
N GLN A 275 9.81 0.60 -13.16
CA GLN A 275 10.54 -0.56 -13.66
C GLN A 275 11.96 -0.65 -13.09
N GLN A 276 12.65 0.48 -12.98
CA GLN A 276 14.00 0.51 -12.40
C GLN A 276 13.97 0.17 -10.91
N ALA A 277 13.00 0.70 -10.17
CA ALA A 277 12.85 0.43 -8.74
C ALA A 277 12.56 -1.05 -8.45
N ILE A 278 11.59 -1.66 -9.14
CA ILE A 278 11.28 -3.10 -8.99
C ILE A 278 12.47 -3.97 -9.41
N SER A 279 13.06 -3.70 -10.58
CA SER A 279 14.18 -4.47 -11.10
C SER A 279 15.39 -4.44 -10.16
N TRP A 280 15.59 -3.32 -9.45
CA TRP A 280 16.62 -3.21 -8.42
C TRP A 280 16.23 -3.98 -7.16
N GLU A 281 15.00 -3.81 -6.65
CA GLU A 281 14.49 -4.47 -5.45
C GLU A 281 14.61 -6.00 -5.54
N GLU A 282 14.19 -6.58 -6.66
CA GLU A 282 14.21 -8.03 -6.91
C GLU A 282 15.63 -8.62 -6.88
N LYS A 283 16.65 -7.83 -7.22
CA LYS A 283 18.06 -8.26 -7.28
C LYS A 283 18.83 -7.97 -6.00
N ALA A 284 18.31 -7.10 -5.14
CA ALA A 284 19.05 -6.62 -3.98
C ALA A 284 19.29 -7.74 -2.96
N SER A 285 20.47 -7.70 -2.33
CA SER A 285 20.81 -8.62 -1.25
C SER A 285 19.94 -8.38 0.00
N GLY A 286 19.90 -9.34 0.93
CA GLY A 286 19.18 -9.16 2.20
C GLY A 286 19.76 -8.03 3.08
N GLU A 287 21.03 -7.65 2.90
CA GLU A 287 21.69 -6.64 3.71
C GLU A 287 21.34 -5.19 3.32
N LEU A 288 20.70 -5.00 2.17
CA LEU A 288 20.23 -3.71 1.65
C LEU A 288 18.77 -3.47 2.02
N GLY A 289 18.41 -3.76 3.27
CA GLY A 289 17.01 -3.74 3.73
C GLY A 289 16.36 -2.36 3.63
N LEU A 290 17.08 -1.27 3.89
CA LEU A 290 16.52 0.07 3.83
C LEU A 290 16.28 0.46 2.38
N GLU A 291 17.28 0.23 1.54
CA GLU A 291 17.25 0.48 0.10
C GLU A 291 16.13 -0.32 -0.58
N LYS A 292 15.90 -1.58 -0.18
CA LYS A 292 14.75 -2.39 -0.64
C LYS A 292 13.42 -1.74 -0.32
N ASN A 293 13.24 -1.30 0.93
CA ASN A 293 12.02 -0.62 1.34
C ASN A 293 11.83 0.70 0.58
N ILE A 294 12.88 1.50 0.38
CA ILE A 294 12.80 2.73 -0.42
C ILE A 294 12.47 2.41 -1.88
N ALA A 295 13.10 1.41 -2.50
CA ALA A 295 12.79 0.99 -3.87
C ALA A 295 11.32 0.55 -4.00
N ALA A 296 10.80 -0.26 -3.07
CA ALA A 296 9.40 -0.69 -3.06
C ALA A 296 8.42 0.50 -2.93
N ILE A 297 8.74 1.48 -2.07
CA ILE A 297 7.96 2.73 -1.93
C ILE A 297 7.98 3.51 -3.25
N LEU A 298 9.15 3.72 -3.84
CA LEU A 298 9.30 4.47 -5.09
C LEU A 298 8.58 3.78 -6.26
N ALA A 299 8.63 2.45 -6.34
CA ALA A 299 7.90 1.66 -7.32
C ALA A 299 6.38 1.88 -7.16
N SER A 300 5.86 1.78 -5.93
CA SER A 300 4.44 1.93 -5.65
C SER A 300 3.95 3.38 -5.81
N LEU A 301 4.84 4.35 -5.70
CA LEU A 301 4.59 5.77 -5.94
C LEU A 301 4.83 6.19 -7.41
N SER A 302 5.08 5.24 -8.32
CA SER A 302 5.37 5.52 -9.73
C SER A 302 4.43 4.74 -10.66
N PRO A 303 3.39 5.37 -11.24
CA PRO A 303 2.93 6.74 -10.96
C PRO A 303 2.31 6.85 -9.56
N PRO A 304 2.23 8.07 -8.98
CA PRO A 304 1.63 8.23 -7.65
C PRO A 304 0.14 7.84 -7.66
N PRO A 305 -0.30 6.97 -6.73
CA PRO A 305 -1.64 6.41 -6.69
C PRO A 305 -2.69 7.43 -6.23
N ALA A 306 -3.95 7.15 -6.55
CA ALA A 306 -5.10 7.87 -5.98
C ALA A 306 -5.13 7.71 -4.45
N ALA A 307 -5.66 8.69 -3.72
CA ALA A 307 -5.63 8.67 -2.25
C ALA A 307 -6.55 7.59 -1.65
N SER A 308 -7.58 7.18 -2.41
CA SER A 308 -8.51 6.10 -2.06
C SER A 308 -8.04 4.71 -2.55
N ASP A 309 -6.90 4.61 -3.26
CA ASP A 309 -6.39 3.33 -3.75
C ASP A 309 -5.72 2.53 -2.62
N VAL A 310 -6.55 1.81 -1.87
CA VAL A 310 -6.16 1.04 -0.69
C VAL A 310 -5.03 0.06 -0.96
N ASP A 311 -5.05 -0.65 -2.09
CA ASP A 311 -4.09 -1.71 -2.35
C ASP A 311 -2.70 -1.12 -2.62
N SER A 312 -2.63 -0.05 -3.42
CA SER A 312 -1.39 0.69 -3.65
C SER A 312 -0.85 1.31 -2.36
N TRP A 313 -1.71 1.92 -1.54
CA TRP A 313 -1.28 2.53 -0.28
C TRP A 313 -0.89 1.51 0.79
N ARG A 314 -1.48 0.31 0.81
CA ARG A 314 -0.98 -0.80 1.64
C ARG A 314 0.42 -1.25 1.20
N GLY A 315 0.64 -1.33 -0.11
CA GLY A 315 1.95 -1.60 -0.71
C GLY A 315 3.02 -0.57 -0.34
N ILE A 316 2.62 0.67 -0.06
CA ILE A 316 3.53 1.74 0.44
C ILE A 316 3.69 1.67 1.96
N SER A 317 2.58 1.48 2.70
CA SER A 317 2.53 1.59 4.16
C SER A 317 3.41 0.58 4.88
N ILE A 318 3.49 -0.66 4.38
CA ILE A 318 4.32 -1.71 4.97
C ILE A 318 5.82 -1.37 4.84
N PRO A 319 6.40 -1.18 3.63
CA PRO A 319 7.80 -0.83 3.49
C PRO A 319 8.14 0.52 4.12
N LEU A 320 7.21 1.48 4.17
CA LEU A 320 7.39 2.72 4.94
C LEU A 320 7.64 2.43 6.43
N GLY A 321 6.83 1.55 7.03
CA GLY A 321 7.01 1.15 8.42
C GLY A 321 8.38 0.52 8.68
N PHE A 322 8.83 -0.38 7.80
CA PHE A 322 10.15 -0.99 7.90
C PHE A 322 11.28 0.03 7.68
N ALA A 323 11.14 0.93 6.71
CA ALA A 323 12.13 1.99 6.46
C ALA A 323 12.30 2.90 7.70
N LEU A 324 11.20 3.36 8.29
CA LEU A 324 11.24 4.18 9.50
C LEU A 324 11.91 3.44 10.68
N ALA A 325 11.58 2.16 10.88
CA ALA A 325 12.20 1.33 11.90
C ALA A 325 13.71 1.13 11.67
N GLN A 326 14.15 0.92 10.42
CA GLN A 326 15.57 0.78 10.10
C GLN A 326 16.33 2.10 10.23
N ILE A 327 15.72 3.23 9.89
CA ILE A 327 16.31 4.55 10.15
C ILE A 327 16.49 4.76 11.65
N LEU A 328 15.54 4.30 12.48
CA LEU A 328 15.70 4.34 13.94
C LEU A 328 16.91 3.53 14.41
N GLN A 329 17.09 2.31 13.87
CA GLN A 329 18.25 1.48 14.15
C GLN A 329 19.56 2.16 13.71
N ILE A 330 19.59 2.75 12.51
CA ILE A 330 20.77 3.48 12.01
C ILE A 330 21.14 4.63 12.97
N ASN A 331 20.14 5.41 13.41
CA ASN A 331 20.34 6.50 14.35
C ASN A 331 20.76 6.01 15.75
N ASP A 332 20.41 4.78 16.12
CA ASP A 332 20.88 4.09 17.32
C ASP A 332 22.23 3.39 17.14
N GLY A 333 22.92 3.60 16.01
CA GLY A 333 24.27 3.08 15.77
C GLY A 333 24.30 1.62 15.29
N TRP A 334 23.24 1.14 14.63
CA TRP A 334 23.22 -0.17 13.99
C TRP A 334 23.85 -0.11 12.60
N ASN A 335 24.81 -1.00 12.36
CA ASN A 335 25.39 -1.18 11.04
C ASN A 335 24.48 -2.06 10.15
N ARG A 336 24.84 -2.19 8.86
CA ARG A 336 24.04 -2.94 7.87
C ARG A 336 23.92 -4.43 8.21
N GLU A 337 25.01 -5.03 8.67
CA GLU A 337 25.05 -6.44 9.00
C GLU A 337 24.11 -6.74 10.17
N GLU A 338 24.17 -5.93 11.23
CA GLU A 338 23.30 -6.05 12.41
C GLU A 338 21.83 -5.90 12.03
N ARG A 339 21.48 -4.93 11.18
CA ARG A 339 20.10 -4.75 10.70
C ARG A 339 19.60 -5.92 9.85
N ALA A 340 20.49 -6.66 9.19
CA ALA A 340 20.16 -7.83 8.39
C ALA A 340 20.10 -9.13 9.21
N THR A 341 20.58 -9.12 10.45
CA THR A 341 20.62 -10.29 11.32
C THR A 341 19.25 -10.92 11.59
N PRO A 342 18.13 -10.18 11.77
CA PRO A 342 16.81 -10.80 11.89
C PRO A 342 16.43 -11.70 10.72
N ASP A 343 16.76 -11.32 9.48
CA ASP A 343 16.52 -12.15 8.30
C ASP A 343 17.47 -13.35 8.23
N LYS A 344 18.72 -13.20 8.69
CA LYS A 344 19.67 -14.32 8.87
C LYS A 344 19.12 -15.33 9.90
N ARG A 345 18.60 -14.84 11.03
CA ARG A 345 17.92 -15.63 12.07
C ARG A 345 16.72 -16.37 11.51
N PHE A 346 15.84 -15.69 10.78
CA PHE A 346 14.67 -16.30 10.17
C PHE A 346 15.04 -17.45 9.24
N ARG A 347 16.01 -17.24 8.33
CA ARG A 347 16.48 -18.29 7.42
C ARG A 347 17.10 -19.47 8.15
N TRP A 348 17.92 -19.21 9.17
CA TRP A 348 18.48 -20.25 10.02
C TRP A 348 17.39 -21.09 10.68
N PHE A 349 16.37 -20.48 11.30
CA PHE A 349 15.22 -21.21 11.86
C PHE A 349 14.47 -22.02 10.80
N LYS A 350 14.27 -21.43 9.62
CA LYS A 350 13.56 -22.09 8.52
C LYS A 350 14.30 -23.33 8.01
N GLU A 351 15.62 -23.29 7.94
CA GLU A 351 16.46 -24.44 7.59
C GLU A 351 16.32 -25.57 8.62
N GLN A 352 16.25 -25.24 9.92
CA GLN A 352 16.02 -26.24 10.98
C GLN A 352 14.62 -26.86 10.89
N GLU A 353 13.59 -26.04 10.62
CA GLU A 353 12.23 -26.52 10.41
C GLU A 353 12.14 -27.45 9.20
N ASP A 354 12.72 -27.05 8.07
CA ASP A 354 12.69 -27.84 6.83
C ASP A 354 13.47 -29.16 6.93
N ALA A 355 14.43 -29.26 7.86
CA ALA A 355 15.14 -30.50 8.17
C ALA A 355 14.29 -31.50 8.99
N THR A 356 13.17 -31.07 9.58
CA THR A 356 12.27 -31.98 10.29
C THR A 356 11.41 -32.81 9.31
N PRO A 357 11.06 -34.06 9.63
CA PRO A 357 10.27 -34.91 8.73
C PRO A 357 8.93 -34.30 8.29
N ASN A 358 8.29 -33.51 9.17
CA ASN A 358 6.98 -32.90 8.92
C ASN A 358 7.05 -31.42 8.56
N LYS A 359 8.26 -30.85 8.42
CA LYS A 359 8.49 -29.41 8.22
C LYS A 359 7.81 -28.54 9.28
N GLN A 360 7.81 -29.02 10.52
CA GLN A 360 7.20 -28.35 11.67
C GLN A 360 8.06 -28.60 12.90
N LEU A 361 8.30 -27.54 13.66
CA LEU A 361 8.96 -27.60 14.96
C LEU A 361 7.92 -27.71 16.08
N THR A 362 8.20 -28.55 17.06
CA THR A 362 7.48 -28.56 18.34
C THR A 362 7.89 -27.38 19.22
N ASP A 363 7.07 -27.02 20.21
CA ASP A 363 7.38 -25.93 21.14
C ASP A 363 8.72 -26.14 21.87
N GLU A 364 9.04 -27.38 22.24
CA GLU A 364 10.31 -27.75 22.87
C GLU A 364 11.50 -27.53 21.92
N GLN A 365 11.36 -27.92 20.65
CA GLN A 365 12.38 -27.67 19.63
C GLN A 365 12.56 -26.18 19.37
N ILE A 366 11.47 -25.41 19.30
CA ILE A 366 11.54 -23.95 19.14
C ILE A 366 12.28 -23.32 20.32
N ALA A 367 11.99 -23.74 21.55
CA ALA A 367 12.67 -23.24 22.75
C ALA A 367 14.18 -23.57 22.74
N ALA A 368 14.54 -24.80 22.36
CA ALA A 368 15.93 -25.22 22.25
C ALA A 368 16.70 -24.42 21.17
N LEU A 369 16.12 -24.24 19.98
CA LEU A 369 16.71 -23.46 18.90
C LEU A 369 16.87 -21.98 19.27
N ARG A 370 15.92 -21.40 20.01
CA ARG A 370 16.05 -20.04 20.55
C ARG A 370 17.23 -19.93 21.52
N ALA A 371 17.37 -20.90 22.43
CA ALA A 371 18.50 -20.92 23.36
C ALA A 371 19.85 -21.06 22.62
N GLN A 372 19.90 -21.91 21.60
CA GLN A 372 21.09 -22.06 20.75
C GLN A 372 21.43 -20.75 20.03
N TRP A 373 20.45 -20.09 19.42
CA TRP A 373 20.67 -18.81 18.75
C TRP A 373 21.27 -17.75 19.68
N LEU A 374 20.73 -17.62 20.90
CA LEU A 374 21.22 -16.69 21.91
C LEU A 374 22.66 -17.00 22.32
N GLN A 375 23.03 -18.28 22.42
CA GLN A 375 24.39 -18.70 22.73
C GLN A 375 25.37 -18.42 21.59
N GLU A 376 24.94 -18.58 20.34
CA GLU A 376 25.76 -18.35 19.14
C GLU A 376 25.89 -16.87 18.78
N ASN A 377 24.95 -16.02 19.21
CA ASN A 377 24.88 -14.60 18.84
C ASN A 377 24.73 -13.65 20.06
N PRO A 378 25.57 -13.79 21.11
CA PRO A 378 25.35 -13.11 22.38
C PRO A 378 25.42 -11.58 22.26
N ASP A 379 26.36 -11.06 21.47
CA ASP A 379 26.54 -9.61 21.30
C ASP A 379 25.35 -8.98 20.55
N PHE A 380 24.90 -9.63 19.48
CA PHE A 380 23.73 -9.17 18.73
C PHE A 380 22.47 -9.19 19.60
N SER A 381 22.24 -10.30 20.33
CA SER A 381 21.08 -10.44 21.20
C SER A 381 21.07 -9.41 22.33
N ALA A 382 22.21 -9.15 22.97
CA ALA A 382 22.32 -8.10 23.98
C ALA A 382 22.01 -6.70 23.40
N LYS A 383 22.49 -6.40 22.18
CA LYS A 383 22.20 -5.13 21.49
C LYS A 383 20.73 -5.02 21.09
N GLU A 384 20.13 -6.10 20.59
CA GLU A 384 18.71 -6.18 20.23
C GLU A 384 17.82 -5.93 21.46
N ASP A 385 18.10 -6.59 22.58
CA ASP A 385 17.37 -6.40 23.83
C ASP A 385 17.49 -4.95 24.34
N ALA A 386 18.70 -4.38 24.34
CA ALA A 386 18.94 -3.00 24.75
C ALA A 386 18.25 -1.97 23.84
N PHE A 387 18.10 -2.27 22.55
CA PHE A 387 17.33 -1.44 21.62
C PHE A 387 15.83 -1.48 21.95
N TYR A 388 15.25 -2.67 22.13
CA TYR A 388 13.82 -2.80 22.44
C TYR A 388 13.41 -2.21 23.79
N GLN A 389 14.30 -2.22 24.79
CA GLN A 389 14.08 -1.51 26.05
C GLN A 389 13.96 0.01 25.87
N ARG A 390 14.66 0.59 24.88
CA ARG A 390 14.64 2.03 24.58
C ARG A 390 13.68 2.40 23.44
N TYR A 391 13.14 1.40 22.73
CA TYR A 391 12.35 1.58 21.52
C TYR A 391 11.18 2.57 21.68
N PRO A 392 10.38 2.54 22.76
CA PRO A 392 9.30 3.52 22.93
C PRO A 392 9.79 4.98 22.92
N GLN A 393 10.89 5.27 23.62
CA GLN A 393 11.46 6.62 23.71
C GLN A 393 12.08 7.05 22.37
N LEU A 394 12.82 6.14 21.72
CA LEU A 394 13.44 6.38 20.42
C LEU A 394 12.36 6.69 19.37
N LEU A 395 11.27 5.93 19.40
CA LEU A 395 10.14 6.07 18.50
C LEU A 395 9.42 7.41 18.68
N GLU A 396 9.19 7.87 19.91
CA GLU A 396 8.62 9.20 20.15
C GLU A 396 9.53 10.30 19.58
N THR A 397 10.83 10.22 19.84
CA THR A 397 11.81 11.22 19.40
C THR A 397 11.83 11.38 17.87
N GLN A 398 11.70 10.28 17.13
CA GLN A 398 11.70 10.31 15.67
C GLN A 398 10.33 10.67 15.08
N LYS A 399 9.24 10.14 15.65
CA LYS A 399 7.92 10.27 15.03
C LYS A 399 7.20 11.58 15.34
N ILE A 400 7.54 12.28 16.43
CA ILE A 400 6.94 13.59 16.72
C ILE A 400 7.26 14.63 15.63
N PRO A 401 8.52 14.79 15.17
CA PRO A 401 8.82 15.68 14.03
C PRO A 401 8.05 15.30 12.76
N LEU A 402 7.99 14.01 12.45
CA LEU A 402 7.24 13.47 11.31
C LEU A 402 5.74 13.79 11.39
N GLN A 403 5.19 13.75 12.59
CA GLN A 403 3.81 14.10 12.88
C GLN A 403 3.55 15.60 12.73
N GLU A 404 4.45 16.46 13.22
CA GLU A 404 4.35 17.91 13.03
C GLU A 404 4.35 18.31 11.56
N THR A 405 5.17 17.64 10.73
CA THR A 405 5.13 17.79 9.28
C THR A 405 3.73 17.46 8.74
N LEU A 406 3.14 16.32 9.13
CA LEU A 406 1.79 15.95 8.70
C LEU A 406 0.75 16.98 9.15
N TRP A 407 0.79 17.45 10.40
CA TRP A 407 -0.13 18.46 10.89
C TRP A 407 -0.02 19.78 10.13
N ALA A 408 1.19 20.22 9.78
CA ALA A 408 1.39 21.40 8.95
C ALA A 408 0.76 21.24 7.56
N LEU A 409 0.88 20.04 6.94
CA LEU A 409 0.25 19.72 5.66
C LEU A 409 -1.29 19.74 5.75
N LEU A 410 -1.85 19.21 6.83
CA LEU A 410 -3.31 19.18 7.05
C LEU A 410 -3.86 20.60 7.26
N ARG A 411 -3.19 21.43 8.07
CA ARG A 411 -3.62 22.83 8.31
C ARG A 411 -3.57 23.66 7.03
N ARG A 412 -2.55 23.47 6.19
CA ARG A 412 -2.38 24.21 4.92
C ARG A 412 -3.27 23.67 3.79
N ALA A 413 -3.90 22.51 3.96
CA ALA A 413 -4.79 21.95 2.95
C ALA A 413 -5.85 23.00 2.55
N PRO A 414 -6.14 23.17 1.26
CA PRO A 414 -7.13 24.13 0.81
C PRO A 414 -8.54 23.67 1.21
N ALA A 415 -9.50 24.59 1.18
CA ALA A 415 -10.90 24.20 1.24
C ALA A 415 -11.23 23.30 0.05
N PHE A 416 -11.99 22.24 0.28
CA PHE A 416 -12.54 21.41 -0.78
C PHE A 416 -13.51 22.24 -1.62
N LYS A 417 -13.39 22.13 -2.94
CA LYS A 417 -14.31 22.74 -3.90
C LYS A 417 -14.97 21.59 -4.67
N PRO A 418 -16.29 21.40 -4.53
CA PRO A 418 -16.99 20.40 -5.33
C PRO A 418 -16.79 20.71 -6.82
N GLN A 419 -16.63 19.69 -7.66
CA GLN A 419 -16.49 19.86 -9.11
C GLN A 419 -17.78 20.36 -9.81
N LEU A 420 -18.79 20.81 -9.05
CA LEU A 420 -20.11 21.24 -9.52
C LEU A 420 -20.33 22.77 -9.46
N ASP A 421 -19.26 23.57 -9.43
CA ASP A 421 -19.32 25.03 -9.62
C ASP A 421 -18.77 25.47 -10.99
#